data_AF-A0AB73KWU4-F1
#
_entry.id   AF-A0AB73KWU4-F1
#
_cell.length_a   1.000
_cell.length_b   1.000
_cell.length_c   1.000
_cell.angle_alpha   90.00
_cell.angle_beta   90.00
_cell.angle_gamma   90.00
#
_symmetry.space_group_name_H-M   'P 1'
#
loop_
_entity.id
_entity.type
_entity.pdbx_description
1 polymer ?
#
loop_
_entity_poly.entity_id
_entity_poly.type
_entity_poly.pdbx_seq_one_letter_code
_entity_poly.pdbx_strand_id
1 'polypeptide(L)' 'PAYVGRAVTALAQDPDVTRWNGKSLSSGQLAKEYGFTDLDGSRPDAWRYLAEVQDPGKPADVPGYR' A
#
# COMPACT_ATOMS: atom_id res chain seq x y z
N PRO A 1 10.88 5.26 6.36
CA PRO A 1 10.43 4.23 5.39
C PRO A 1 10.10 2.88 6.09
N ALA A 2 9.09 2.87 6.96
CA ALA A 2 8.70 1.67 7.72
C ALA A 2 7.63 0.83 6.99
N TYR A 3 6.59 1.48 6.45
CA TYR A 3 5.52 0.82 5.70
C TYR A 3 6.02 -0.03 4.52
N VAL A 4 6.90 0.55 3.70
CA VAL A 4 7.51 -0.15 2.57
C VAL A 4 8.41 -1.29 3.06
N GLY A 5 9.15 -1.09 4.16
CA GLY A 5 9.96 -2.14 4.77
C GLY A 5 9.12 -3.35 5.18
N ARG A 6 7.95 -3.13 5.79
CA ARG A 6 6.99 -4.20 6.13
C ARG A 6 6.48 -4.93 4.89
N ALA A 7 6.25 -4.22 3.78
CA ALA A 7 5.88 -4.84 2.51
C ALA A 7 6.98 -5.78 1.98
N VAL A 8 8.25 -5.35 2.05
CA VAL A 8 9.40 -6.20 1.69
C VAL A 8 9.51 -7.41 2.61
N THR A 9 9.32 -7.23 3.92
CA THR A 9 9.30 -8.35 4.87
C THR A 9 8.20 -9.35 4.55
N ALA A 10 6.98 -8.88 4.23
CA ALA A 10 5.87 -9.75 3.87
C ALA A 10 6.17 -10.57 2.61
N LEU A 11 6.72 -9.95 1.55
CA LEU A 11 7.15 -10.66 0.35
C LEU A 11 8.24 -11.69 0.65
N ALA A 12 9.22 -11.35 1.48
CA ALA A 12 10.31 -12.26 1.84
C ALA A 12 9.84 -13.48 2.65
N GLN A 13 8.72 -13.37 3.37
CA GLN A 13 8.14 -14.43 4.18
C GLN A 13 7.10 -15.26 3.42
N ASP A 14 6.70 -14.85 2.22
CA ASP A 14 5.65 -15.51 1.46
C ASP A 14 6.20 -16.74 0.71
N PRO A 15 5.74 -17.97 1.03
CA PRO A 15 6.19 -19.18 0.36
C PRO A 15 5.79 -19.24 -1.13
N ASP A 16 4.78 -18.48 -1.54
CA ASP A 16 4.30 -18.36 -2.92
C ASP A 16 4.64 -16.98 -3.53
N VAL A 17 5.72 -16.33 -3.08
CA VAL A 17 6.14 -15.01 -3.57
C VAL A 17 6.33 -14.95 -5.09
N THR A 18 6.59 -16.09 -5.74
CA THR A 18 6.82 -16.15 -7.19
C THR A 18 5.62 -15.66 -8.02
N ARG A 19 4.40 -15.68 -7.48
CA ARG A 19 3.20 -15.11 -8.13
C ARG A 19 3.30 -13.60 -8.40
N TRP A 20 4.25 -12.92 -7.75
CA TRP A 20 4.53 -11.50 -7.89
C TRP A 20 5.58 -11.15 -8.94
N ASN A 21 6.27 -12.15 -9.50
CA ASN A 21 7.33 -11.91 -10.48
C ASN A 21 6.81 -11.11 -11.69
N GLY A 22 7.60 -10.13 -12.12
CA GLY A 22 7.27 -9.27 -13.27
C GLY A 22 6.19 -8.22 -13.00
N LYS A 23 5.72 -8.07 -11.75
CA LYS A 23 4.70 -7.08 -11.38
C LYS A 23 5.32 -5.89 -10.66
N SER A 24 4.81 -4.69 -10.95
CA SER A 24 5.01 -3.50 -10.12
C SER A 24 3.96 -3.48 -9.01
N LEU A 25 4.39 -3.36 -7.76
CA LEU A 25 3.53 -3.47 -6.58
C LEU A 25 3.57 -2.19 -5.75
N SER A 26 2.46 -1.87 -5.09
CA SER A 26 2.40 -0.81 -4.09
C SER A 26 2.40 -1.40 -2.68
N SER A 27 3.01 -0.70 -1.72
CA SER A 27 2.95 -1.12 -0.31
C SER A 27 1.51 -1.10 0.24
N GLY A 28 0.65 -0.21 -0.28
CA GLY A 28 -0.77 -0.17 0.06
C GLY A 28 -1.54 -1.40 -0.40
N GLN A 29 -1.25 -1.92 -1.60
CA GLN A 29 -1.81 -3.18 -2.08
C GLN A 29 -1.33 -4.35 -1.21
N LEU A 30 -0.02 -4.42 -0.95
CA LEU A 30 0.56 -5.52 -0.18
C LEU A 30 0.12 -5.50 1.29
N ALA A 31 -0.17 -4.32 1.86
CA ALA A 31 -0.74 -4.21 3.20
C ALA A 31 -2.14 -4.83 3.30
N LYS A 32 -2.95 -4.72 2.23
CA LYS A 32 -4.27 -5.37 2.16
C LYS A 32 -4.14 -6.89 2.00
N GLU A 33 -3.23 -7.32 1.13
CA GLU A 33 -2.96 -8.75 0.86
C GLU A 33 -2.42 -9.48 2.10
N TYR A 34 -1.40 -8.91 2.75
CA TYR A 34 -0.67 -9.54 3.85
C TYR A 34 -1.11 -9.07 5.24
N GLY A 35 -2.07 -8.14 5.33
CA GLY A 35 -2.70 -7.75 6.59
C GLY A 35 -1.87 -6.86 7.52
N PHE A 36 -0.81 -6.19 7.06
CA PHE A 36 -0.02 -5.28 7.90
C PHE A 36 -0.53 -3.82 7.86
N THR A 37 -0.03 -2.99 8.78
CA THR A 37 -0.30 -1.53 8.85
C THR A 37 1.03 -0.77 8.91
N ASP A 38 0.99 0.55 8.70
CA ASP A 38 2.11 1.43 9.05
C ASP A 38 2.22 1.61 10.57
N LEU A 39 3.25 2.33 11.02
CA LEU A 39 3.56 2.57 12.44
C LEU A 39 2.45 3.28 13.20
N ASP A 40 1.66 4.12 12.52
CA ASP A 40 0.53 4.83 13.10
C ASP A 40 -0.80 4.05 12.99
N GLY A 41 -0.75 2.80 12.53
CA GLY A 41 -1.92 1.94 12.35
C GLY A 41 -2.65 2.14 11.02
N SER A 42 -2.22 3.09 10.19
CA SER A 42 -2.82 3.37 8.88
C SER A 42 -2.46 2.32 7.81
N ARG A 43 -3.18 2.33 6.69
CA ARG A 43 -2.92 1.56 5.46
C ARG A 43 -3.05 2.47 4.23
N PRO A 44 -2.13 3.43 4.03
CA PRO A 44 -2.29 4.43 3.00
C PRO A 44 -2.29 3.83 1.60
N ASP A 45 -3.16 4.38 0.74
CA ASP A 45 -3.34 3.96 -0.66
C ASP A 45 -3.17 5.16 -1.61
N ALA A 46 -1.93 5.35 -2.06
CA ALA A 46 -1.58 6.46 -2.93
C ALA A 46 -2.27 6.39 -4.30
N TRP A 47 -2.47 5.19 -4.87
CA TRP A 47 -3.13 5.05 -6.18
C TRP A 47 -4.60 5.37 -6.13
N ARG A 48 -5.27 4.97 -5.05
CA ARG A 48 -6.65 5.38 -4.83
C ARG A 48 -6.76 6.89 -4.65
N TYR A 49 -5.86 7.50 -3.87
CA TYR A 49 -5.82 8.94 -3.68
C TYR A 49 -5.64 9.70 -5.01
N LEU A 50 -4.71 9.26 -5.85
CA LEU A 50 -4.51 9.90 -7.16
C LEU A 50 -5.78 9.84 -8.01
N ALA A 51 -6.32 8.63 -8.22
CA ALA A 51 -7.45 8.43 -9.11
C ALA A 51 -8.76 9.04 -8.61
N GLU A 52 -9.03 8.99 -7.29
CA GLU A 52 -10.34 9.38 -6.74
C GLU A 52 -10.38 10.83 -6.23
N VAL A 53 -9.22 11.40 -5.88
CA VAL A 53 -9.09 12.72 -5.25
C VAL A 53 -8.28 13.70 -6.10
N GLN A 54 -7.02 13.39 -6.42
CA GLN A 54 -6.15 14.34 -7.13
C GLN A 54 -6.59 14.56 -8.59
N ASP A 55 -6.72 13.50 -9.38
CA ASP A 55 -7.05 13.59 -10.81
C ASP A 55 -8.39 14.29 -11.06
N PRO A 56 -9.44 14.06 -10.24
CA PRO A 56 -10.70 14.79 -10.37
C PRO A 56 -10.69 16.18 -9.72
N GLY A 57 -9.58 16.62 -9.11
CA GLY A 57 -9.44 17.94 -8.49
C GLY A 57 -10.25 18.15 -7.20
N LYS A 58 -10.51 17.07 -6.44
CA LYS A 58 -11.26 17.14 -5.18
C LYS A 58 -10.37 17.59 -4.01
N PRO A 59 -10.94 18.20 -2.96
CA PRO A 59 -10.18 18.52 -1.76
C PRO A 59 -9.59 17.25 -1.12
N ALA A 60 -8.31 17.33 -0.74
CA ALA A 60 -7.63 16.26 -0.03
C ALA A 60 -8.18 16.13 1.39
N ASP A 61 -8.45 14.89 1.81
CA ASP A 61 -8.81 14.56 3.18
C ASP A 61 -7.84 13.52 3.74
N VAL A 62 -7.27 13.81 4.92
CA VAL A 62 -6.22 13.00 5.54
C VAL A 62 -6.75 11.63 6.02
N PRO A 63 -7.91 11.53 6.67
CA PRO A 63 -8.59 10.26 6.94
C PRO A 63 -8.79 9.37 5.72
N GLY A 64 -9.19 9.91 4.57
CA GLY A 64 -9.40 9.12 3.35
C GLY A 64 -8.11 8.59 2.70
N TYR A 65 -6.97 9.21 3.03
CA TYR A 65 -5.65 8.80 2.57
C TYR A 65 -4.98 7.75 3.47
N ARG A 66 -5.30 7.74 4.78
CA ARG A 66 -4.73 6.84 5.78
C ARG A 66 -5.37 5.45 5.75
#